data_AF-A0A9R1P6Q1-F1
#
_entry.id   AF-A0A9R1P6Q1-F1
#
_cell.length_a   1.000
_cell.length_b   1.000
_cell.length_c   1.000
_cell.angle_alpha   90.00
_cell.angle_beta   90.00
_cell.angle_gamma   90.00
#
_symmetry.space_group_name_H-M   'P 1'
#
loop_
_entity.id
_entity.type
_entity.pdbx_description
1 polymer ?
#
loop_
_entity_poly.entity_id
_entity_poly.type
_entity_poly.pdbx_seq_one_letter_code
_entity_poly.pdbx_strand_id
1 'polypeptide(L)'
;MSRGGGCCPPMDLLRSEAMQLVQVIIPAESARLAVSNLGDIGLLQFKDLNADKSPFQRAYAAQIKRCGEMARKLRFFKEQMSKATILISPTQFSGAPLEIGDLEIKLGEFEAELTEVNTNNRKLQRTYNELVEYSVLLEKTGEFFYSAQRSAAEQQREMVADQSGDSSLESPLLHQEMVIDPSKQVKLGSLIGLVPKQKAMAFERILYRATRGNMLLRQESVDESIIDPQSGEEGREKLFCYILLWRESKIQDSENL
;
A
#
# COMPACT_ATOMS: atom_id res chain seq x y z
N MET A 1 60.79 -28.25 44.77
CA MET A 1 60.74 -27.86 43.34
C MET A 1 59.61 -26.85 43.17
N SER A 2 59.96 -25.58 43.00
CA SER A 2 59.01 -24.49 42.76
C SER A 2 58.77 -24.36 41.25
N ARG A 3 57.53 -24.57 40.79
CA ARG A 3 57.03 -24.16 39.47
C ARG A 3 55.53 -23.93 39.56
N GLY A 4 55.09 -22.72 39.23
CA GLY A 4 53.67 -22.39 39.05
C GLY A 4 53.19 -21.17 39.84
N GLY A 5 53.93 -20.05 39.79
CA GLY A 5 53.41 -18.77 40.25
C GLY A 5 52.29 -18.30 39.32
N GLY A 6 51.03 -18.49 39.74
CA GLY A 6 49.89 -17.83 39.12
C GLY A 6 50.04 -16.31 39.30
N CYS A 7 49.98 -15.57 38.19
CA CYS A 7 50.19 -14.12 38.13
C CYS A 7 49.05 -13.30 38.79
N CYS A 8 47.95 -13.95 39.19
CA CYS A 8 46.75 -13.26 39.67
C CYS A 8 46.48 -13.62 41.13
N PRO A 9 46.35 -12.63 42.04
CA PRO A 9 45.88 -12.88 43.39
C PRO A 9 44.46 -13.50 43.35
N PRO A 10 44.11 -14.36 44.33
CA PRO A 10 42.80 -14.99 44.38
C PRO A 10 41.69 -13.94 44.47
N MET A 11 40.63 -14.10 43.68
CA MET A 11 39.49 -13.18 43.66
C MET A 11 38.81 -13.14 45.02
N ASP A 12 38.69 -11.94 45.59
CA ASP A 12 37.97 -11.69 46.84
C ASP A 12 36.61 -11.06 46.50
N LEU A 13 35.52 -11.65 47.01
CA LEU A 13 34.14 -11.32 46.63
C LEU A 13 33.71 -9.91 47.07
N LEU A 14 34.48 -9.30 47.98
CA LEU A 14 34.15 -8.02 48.64
C LEU A 14 34.91 -6.82 48.07
N ARG A 15 35.83 -7.00 47.11
CA ARG A 15 36.62 -5.91 46.52
C ARG A 15 36.79 -6.06 45.02
N SER A 16 36.93 -4.93 44.33
CA SER A 16 37.22 -4.90 42.90
C SER A 16 38.61 -5.49 42.60
N GLU A 17 38.75 -6.10 41.42
CA GLU A 17 40.02 -6.60 40.92
C GLU A 17 41.00 -5.44 40.65
N ALA A 18 42.30 -5.71 40.82
CA ALA A 18 43.34 -4.73 40.57
C ALA A 18 43.43 -4.43 39.05
N MET A 19 43.23 -3.17 38.68
CA MET A 19 43.30 -2.71 37.29
C MET A 19 44.64 -2.04 37.01
N GLN A 20 45.21 -2.28 35.82
CA GLN A 20 46.45 -1.64 35.37
C GLN A 20 46.21 -0.85 34.08
N LEU A 21 46.69 0.40 34.05
CA LEU A 21 46.70 1.19 32.83
C LEU A 21 47.89 0.77 31.95
N VAL A 22 47.60 0.34 30.73
CA VAL A 22 48.60 -0.06 29.74
C VAL A 22 48.47 0.81 28.50
N GLN A 23 49.60 1.19 27.91
CA GLN A 23 49.65 1.86 26.61
C GLN A 23 49.96 0.84 25.52
N VAL A 24 49.07 0.71 24.55
CA VAL A 24 49.22 -0.22 23.42
C VAL A 24 49.59 0.59 22.18
N ILE A 25 50.70 0.22 21.53
CA ILE A 25 51.16 0.83 20.28
C ILE A 25 50.97 -0.20 19.17
N ILE A 26 50.12 0.12 18.20
CA ILE A 26 49.75 -0.81 17.13
C ILE A 26 50.09 -0.17 15.77
N PRO A 27 50.86 -0.84 14.90
CA PRO A 27 51.06 -0.41 13.52
C PRO A 27 49.72 -0.37 12.76
N ALA A 28 49.54 0.64 11.90
CA ALA A 28 48.28 0.85 11.19
C ALA A 28 47.87 -0.37 10.32
N GLU A 29 48.83 -1.07 9.72
CA GLU A 29 48.59 -2.24 8.86
C GLU A 29 48.00 -3.43 9.64
N SER A 30 48.40 -3.60 10.90
CA SER A 30 47.94 -4.70 11.76
C SER A 30 46.79 -4.31 12.69
N ALA A 31 46.36 -3.05 12.68
CA ALA A 31 45.37 -2.51 13.60
C ALA A 31 44.06 -3.31 13.61
N ARG A 32 43.53 -3.66 12.42
CA ARG A 32 42.28 -4.42 12.30
C ARG A 32 42.37 -5.80 12.95
N LEU A 33 43.44 -6.55 12.67
CA LEU A 33 43.63 -7.91 13.19
C LEU A 33 43.91 -7.87 14.70
N ALA A 34 44.77 -6.95 15.14
CA ALA A 34 45.10 -6.79 16.55
C ALA A 34 43.87 -6.44 17.40
N VAL A 35 43.04 -5.50 16.93
CA VAL A 35 41.80 -5.11 17.62
C VAL A 35 40.78 -6.25 17.63
N SER A 36 40.69 -7.05 16.56
CA SER A 36 39.83 -8.25 16.54
C SER A 36 40.24 -9.23 17.63
N ASN A 37 41.52 -9.60 17.68
CA ASN A 37 42.04 -10.54 18.68
C ASN A 37 41.91 -9.99 20.10
N LEU A 38 42.14 -8.69 20.31
CA LEU A 38 41.93 -8.04 21.61
C LEU A 38 40.45 -8.04 22.02
N GLY A 39 39.55 -7.88 21.06
CA GLY A 39 38.11 -7.99 21.25
C GLY A 39 37.67 -9.39 21.69
N ASP A 40 38.26 -10.42 21.08
CA ASP A 40 37.98 -11.83 21.42
C ASP A 40 38.45 -12.20 22.84
N ILE A 41 39.53 -11.57 23.32
CA ILE A 41 40.00 -11.73 24.71
C ILE A 41 39.01 -11.08 25.70
N GLY A 42 38.47 -9.90 25.38
CA GLY A 42 37.40 -9.26 26.16
C GLY A 42 37.81 -8.70 27.54
N LEU A 43 39.12 -8.59 27.82
CA LEU A 43 39.65 -8.15 29.13
C LEU A 43 40.11 -6.68 29.17
N LEU A 44 39.92 -5.92 28.08
CA LEU A 44 40.42 -4.55 27.97
C LEU A 44 39.27 -3.54 27.95
N GLN A 45 39.46 -2.43 28.66
CA GLN A 45 38.62 -1.24 28.56
C GLN A 45 39.42 -0.10 27.90
N PHE A 46 38.95 0.38 26.74
CA PHE A 46 39.60 1.50 26.06
C PHE A 46 39.20 2.84 26.69
N LYS A 47 40.20 3.69 26.92
CA LYS A 47 40.00 5.09 27.31
C LYS A 47 40.01 5.96 26.05
N ASP A 48 39.03 6.85 25.90
CA ASP A 48 38.99 7.77 24.76
C ASP A 48 40.10 8.82 24.88
N LEU A 49 41.08 8.73 23.97
CA LEU A 49 42.18 9.70 23.86
C LEU A 49 41.83 10.91 22.96
N ASN A 50 40.72 10.86 22.23
CA ASN A 50 40.28 11.90 21.29
C ASN A 50 38.92 12.48 21.68
N ALA A 51 38.67 12.65 22.99
CA ALA A 51 37.40 13.15 23.52
C ALA A 51 37.08 14.59 23.07
N ASP A 52 38.10 15.36 22.72
CA ASP A 52 38.04 16.71 22.17
C ASP A 52 37.57 16.77 20.70
N LYS A 53 37.69 15.66 19.96
CA LYS A 53 37.34 15.60 18.53
C LYS A 53 35.92 15.10 18.33
N SER A 54 35.18 15.81 17.48
CA SER A 54 33.87 15.37 17.00
C SER A 54 33.96 13.98 16.35
N PRO A 55 32.96 13.09 16.54
CA PRO A 55 32.94 11.75 15.95
C PRO A 55 33.20 11.73 14.44
N PHE A 56 32.74 12.75 13.71
CA PHE A 56 32.89 12.86 12.26
C PHE A 56 34.31 13.22 11.80
N GLN A 57 35.12 13.80 12.68
CA GLN A 57 36.50 14.22 12.39
C GLN A 57 37.52 13.13 12.76
N ARG A 58 37.06 12.00 13.33
CA ARG A 58 37.92 10.88 13.71
C ARG A 58 38.34 10.07 12.48
N ALA A 59 39.55 9.51 12.51
CA ALA A 59 40.18 8.84 11.38
C ALA A 59 39.33 7.73 10.72
N TYR A 60 38.49 7.03 11.48
CA TYR A 60 37.66 5.91 10.99
C TYR A 60 36.18 6.25 10.77
N ALA A 61 35.81 7.54 10.78
CA ALA A 61 34.42 7.97 10.66
C ALA A 61 33.75 7.50 9.35
N ALA A 62 34.49 7.49 8.24
CA ALA A 62 33.98 7.05 6.94
C ALA A 62 33.65 5.55 6.94
N GLN A 63 34.51 4.72 7.54
CA GLN A 63 34.30 3.27 7.65
C GLN A 63 33.13 2.95 8.56
N ILE A 64 32.97 3.68 9.67
CA ILE A 64 31.81 3.54 10.56
C ILE A 64 30.52 3.90 9.82
N LYS A 65 30.52 5.00 9.06
CA LYS A 65 29.37 5.40 8.23
C LYS A 65 29.01 4.32 7.21
N ARG A 66 30.01 3.75 6.53
CA ARG A 66 29.83 2.65 5.56
C ARG A 66 29.17 1.43 6.19
N CYS A 67 29.68 0.97 7.34
CA CYS A 67 29.06 -0.13 8.09
C CYS A 67 27.64 0.21 8.56
N GLY A 68 27.40 1.46 8.96
CA GLY A 68 26.07 1.96 9.34
C GLY A 68 25.06 1.87 8.19
N GLU A 69 25.47 2.23 6.98
CA GLU A 69 24.64 2.07 5.78
C GLU A 69 24.35 0.59 5.47
N MET A 70 25.35 -0.29 5.54
CA MET A 70 25.13 -1.73 5.35
C MET A 70 24.15 -2.30 6.40
N ALA A 71 24.27 -1.87 7.66
CA ALA A 71 23.32 -2.25 8.71
C ALA A 71 21.90 -1.70 8.47
N ARG A 72 21.75 -0.51 7.86
CA ARG A 72 20.45 0.01 7.41
C ARG A 72 19.83 -0.92 6.35
N LYS A 73 20.60 -1.34 5.35
CA LYS A 73 20.13 -2.28 4.31
C LYS A 73 19.70 -3.62 4.88
N LEU A 74 20.46 -4.18 5.82
CA LEU A 74 20.11 -5.42 6.50
C LEU A 74 18.81 -5.31 7.31
N ARG A 75 18.57 -4.18 7.99
CA ARG A 75 17.30 -3.92 8.68
C ARG A 75 16.14 -3.86 7.70
N PHE A 76 16.30 -3.19 6.56
CA PHE A 76 15.31 -3.17 5.49
C PHE A 76 14.98 -4.60 5.01
N PHE A 77 15.98 -5.45 4.76
CA PHE A 77 15.71 -6.84 4.38
C PHE A 77 14.96 -7.64 5.44
N LYS A 78 15.32 -7.47 6.72
CA LYS A 78 14.59 -8.10 7.82
C LYS A 78 13.12 -7.69 7.87
N GLU A 79 12.83 -6.41 7.63
CA GLU A 79 11.46 -5.90 7.54
C GLU A 79 10.71 -6.51 6.34
N GLN A 80 11.34 -6.59 5.17
CA GLN A 80 10.72 -7.20 3.98
C GLN A 80 10.45 -8.70 4.19
N MET A 81 11.39 -9.43 4.80
CA MET A 81 11.20 -10.84 5.15
C MET A 81 10.04 -11.03 6.14
N SER A 82 9.91 -10.13 7.12
CA SER A 82 8.79 -10.19 8.07
C SER A 82 7.44 -9.97 7.40
N LYS A 83 7.35 -9.05 6.42
CA LYS A 83 6.15 -8.85 5.61
C LYS A 83 5.81 -10.06 4.75
N ALA A 84 6.82 -10.76 4.25
CA ALA A 84 6.66 -11.99 3.48
C ALA A 84 6.47 -13.25 4.36
N THR A 85 6.43 -13.12 5.69
CA THR A 85 6.33 -14.24 6.65
C THR A 85 7.44 -15.30 6.45
N ILE A 86 8.63 -14.85 6.05
CA ILE A 86 9.80 -15.73 5.87
C ILE A 86 10.48 -15.91 7.22
N LEU A 87 10.60 -17.16 7.68
CA LEU A 87 11.32 -17.50 8.90
C LEU A 87 12.83 -17.46 8.64
N ILE A 88 13.53 -16.55 9.32
CA ILE A 88 15.00 -16.49 9.27
C ILE A 88 15.53 -17.60 10.18
N SER A 89 16.12 -18.65 9.61
CA SER A 89 16.89 -19.61 10.40
C SER A 89 18.22 -18.96 10.81
N PRO A 90 18.62 -19.04 12.10
CA PRO A 90 19.94 -18.60 12.51
C PRO A 90 20.96 -19.61 11.98
N THR A 91 21.45 -19.39 10.76
CA THR A 91 22.57 -20.16 10.21
C THR A 91 23.82 -19.80 11.01
N GLN A 92 24.45 -20.79 11.64
CA GLN A 92 25.77 -20.61 12.24
C GLN A 92 26.75 -20.26 11.10
N PHE A 93 27.26 -19.04 11.13
CA PHE A 93 28.16 -18.54 10.11
C PHE A 93 29.53 -19.22 10.26
N SER A 94 29.77 -20.29 9.49
CA SER A 94 31.05 -21.02 9.42
C SER A 94 31.88 -20.64 8.19
N GLY A 95 31.57 -19.50 7.55
CA GLY A 95 32.18 -19.07 6.30
C GLY A 95 33.54 -18.40 6.48
N ALA A 96 34.34 -18.44 5.41
CA ALA A 96 35.57 -17.66 5.28
C ALA A 96 35.33 -16.16 5.54
N PRO A 97 36.36 -15.38 5.93
CA PRO A 97 36.20 -13.95 6.21
C PRO A 97 35.57 -13.26 5.00
N LEU A 98 34.33 -12.78 5.14
CA LEU A 98 33.68 -12.03 4.08
C LEU A 98 34.46 -10.74 3.84
N GLU A 99 34.83 -10.51 2.58
CA GLU A 99 35.36 -9.22 2.18
C GLU A 99 34.23 -8.19 2.26
N ILE A 100 34.41 -7.20 3.14
CA ILE A 100 33.40 -6.17 3.42
C ILE A 100 33.05 -5.38 2.14
N GLY A 101 34.00 -5.27 1.21
CA GLY A 101 33.81 -4.66 -0.10
C GLY A 101 32.74 -5.34 -0.92
N ASP A 102 32.91 -6.63 -1.20
CA ASP A 102 31.97 -7.42 -1.98
C ASP A 102 30.59 -7.47 -1.33
N LEU A 103 30.55 -7.55 0.00
CA LEU A 103 29.31 -7.54 0.75
C LEU A 103 28.54 -6.23 0.55
N GLU A 104 29.20 -5.08 0.56
CA GLU A 104 28.55 -3.79 0.32
C GLU A 104 27.91 -3.72 -1.06
N ILE A 105 28.63 -4.19 -2.09
CA ILE A 105 28.15 -4.20 -3.48
C ILE A 105 26.89 -5.08 -3.57
N LYS A 106 26.98 -6.32 -3.10
CA LYS A 106 25.85 -7.27 -3.11
C LYS A 106 24.63 -6.74 -2.33
N LEU A 107 24.85 -6.15 -1.16
CA LEU A 107 23.77 -5.54 -0.39
C LEU A 107 23.12 -4.37 -1.13
N GLY A 108 23.89 -3.61 -1.90
CA GLY A 108 23.36 -2.53 -2.75
C GLY A 108 22.52 -3.04 -3.92
N GLU A 109 23.01 -4.07 -4.63
CA GLU A 109 22.29 -4.69 -5.73
C GLU A 109 20.96 -5.27 -5.26
N PHE A 110 20.95 -6.03 -4.16
CA PHE A 110 19.72 -6.59 -3.60
C PHE A 110 18.75 -5.53 -3.07
N GLU A 111 19.23 -4.41 -2.52
CA GLU A 111 18.35 -3.31 -2.10
C GLU A 111 17.66 -2.67 -3.31
N ALA A 112 18.40 -2.44 -4.40
CA ALA A 112 17.86 -1.88 -5.64
C ALA A 112 16.82 -2.83 -6.27
N GLU A 113 17.18 -4.10 -6.43
CA GLU A 113 16.29 -5.14 -6.99
C GLU A 113 15.02 -5.29 -6.15
N LEU A 114 15.14 -5.39 -4.83
CA LEU A 114 13.96 -5.59 -3.96
C LEU A 114 13.07 -4.34 -3.93
N THR A 115 13.65 -3.15 -4.01
CA THR A 115 12.89 -1.91 -4.11
C THR A 115 12.13 -1.86 -5.44
N GLU A 116 12.77 -2.22 -6.55
CA GLU A 116 12.14 -2.28 -7.86
C GLU A 116 10.99 -3.30 -7.88
N VAL A 117 11.24 -4.53 -7.41
CA VAL A 117 10.21 -5.58 -7.30
C VAL A 117 9.04 -5.13 -6.44
N ASN A 118 9.29 -4.46 -5.31
CA ASN A 118 8.22 -3.95 -4.45
C ASN A 118 7.39 -2.87 -5.19
N THR A 119 8.04 -1.93 -5.88
CA THR A 119 7.31 -0.93 -6.68
C THR A 119 6.48 -1.55 -7.80
N ASN A 120 7.01 -2.57 -8.48
CA ASN A 120 6.32 -3.28 -9.55
C ASN A 120 5.15 -4.09 -9.01
N ASN A 121 5.33 -4.79 -7.88
CA ASN A 121 4.26 -5.52 -7.21
C ASN A 121 3.12 -4.59 -6.78
N ARG A 122 3.43 -3.42 -6.19
CA ARG A 122 2.42 -2.42 -5.83
C ARG A 122 1.66 -1.87 -7.03
N LYS A 123 2.35 -1.63 -8.16
CA LYS A 123 1.70 -1.22 -9.42
C LYS A 123 0.77 -2.32 -9.94
N LEU A 124 1.24 -3.56 -9.95
CA LEU A 124 0.45 -4.70 -10.41
C LEU A 124 -0.79 -4.90 -9.53
N GLN A 125 -0.64 -4.84 -8.21
CA GLN A 125 -1.75 -4.97 -7.27
C GLN A 125 -2.80 -3.87 -7.49
N ARG A 126 -2.38 -2.62 -7.72
CA ARG A 126 -3.28 -1.52 -8.10
C ARG A 126 -4.06 -1.82 -9.37
N THR A 127 -3.36 -2.17 -10.45
CA THR A 127 -4.00 -2.47 -11.73
C THR A 127 -4.94 -3.67 -11.65
N TYR A 128 -4.58 -4.68 -10.84
CA TYR A 128 -5.44 -5.83 -10.61
C TYR A 128 -6.72 -5.43 -9.87
N ASN A 129 -6.60 -4.64 -8.80
CA ASN A 129 -7.76 -4.17 -8.04
C ASN A 129 -8.68 -3.28 -8.90
N GLU A 130 -8.13 -2.38 -9.71
CA GLU A 130 -8.89 -1.56 -10.67
C GLU A 130 -9.66 -2.42 -11.69
N LEU A 131 -9.04 -3.50 -12.18
CA LEU A 131 -9.70 -4.44 -13.10
C LEU A 131 -10.80 -5.26 -12.42
N VAL A 132 -10.61 -5.64 -11.15
CA VAL A 132 -11.65 -6.32 -10.36
C VAL A 132 -12.84 -5.38 -10.15
N GLU A 133 -12.61 -4.13 -9.75
CA GLU A 133 -13.66 -3.12 -9.63
C GLU A 133 -14.44 -2.96 -10.93
N TYR A 134 -13.73 -2.88 -12.06
CA TYR A 134 -14.35 -2.76 -13.37
C TYR A 134 -15.17 -4.00 -13.76
N SER A 135 -14.67 -5.20 -13.47
CA SER A 135 -15.39 -6.46 -13.72
C SER A 135 -16.72 -6.50 -12.97
N VAL A 136 -16.71 -6.17 -11.69
CA VAL A 136 -17.90 -6.17 -10.84
C VAL A 136 -18.91 -5.11 -11.29
N LEU A 137 -18.42 -3.94 -11.67
CA LEU A 137 -19.25 -2.87 -12.22
C LEU A 137 -19.97 -3.33 -13.50
N LEU A 138 -19.28 -4.02 -14.40
CA LEU A 138 -19.87 -4.53 -15.64
C LEU A 138 -20.97 -5.57 -15.40
N GLU A 139 -20.74 -6.51 -14.47
CA GLU A 139 -21.73 -7.53 -14.14
C GLU A 139 -23.03 -6.90 -13.60
N LYS A 140 -22.91 -6.01 -12.61
CA LYS A 140 -24.06 -5.31 -12.02
C LYS A 140 -24.77 -4.39 -12.99
N THR A 141 -24.01 -3.73 -13.85
CA THR A 141 -24.56 -2.92 -14.93
C THR A 141 -25.35 -3.76 -15.93
N GLY A 142 -24.84 -4.93 -16.29
CA GLY A 142 -25.51 -5.87 -17.19
C GLY A 142 -26.86 -6.33 -16.64
N GLU A 143 -26.90 -6.73 -15.37
CA GLU A 143 -28.14 -7.11 -14.66
C GLU A 143 -29.16 -5.96 -14.67
N PHE A 144 -28.70 -4.73 -14.44
CA PHE A 144 -29.54 -3.54 -14.45
C PHE A 144 -30.13 -3.25 -15.83
N PHE A 145 -29.32 -3.17 -16.89
CA PHE A 145 -29.84 -2.88 -18.22
C PHE A 145 -30.79 -3.97 -18.73
N TYR A 146 -30.50 -5.23 -18.42
CA TYR A 146 -31.36 -6.35 -18.78
C TYR A 146 -32.72 -6.28 -18.07
N SER A 147 -32.73 -6.02 -16.76
CA SER A 147 -33.96 -5.89 -15.97
C SER A 147 -34.78 -4.64 -16.35
N ALA A 148 -34.11 -3.51 -16.63
CA ALA A 148 -34.75 -2.29 -17.11
C ALA A 148 -35.39 -2.48 -18.49
N GLN A 149 -34.70 -3.15 -19.42
CA GLN A 149 -35.23 -3.45 -20.76
C GLN A 149 -36.44 -4.38 -20.69
N ARG A 150 -36.40 -5.40 -19.83
CA ARG A 150 -37.52 -6.31 -19.61
C ARG A 150 -38.74 -5.59 -19.01
N SER A 151 -38.53 -4.75 -18.00
CA SER A 151 -39.61 -3.97 -17.38
C SER A 151 -40.25 -2.99 -18.37
N ALA A 152 -39.44 -2.33 -19.21
CA ALA A 152 -39.96 -1.43 -20.25
C ALA A 152 -40.76 -2.20 -21.32
N ALA A 153 -40.30 -3.40 -21.72
CA ALA A 153 -41.01 -4.25 -22.67
C ALA A 153 -42.33 -4.81 -22.09
N GLU A 154 -42.37 -5.13 -20.80
CA GLU A 154 -43.58 -5.56 -20.09
C GLU A 154 -44.60 -4.41 -19.98
N GLN A 155 -44.17 -3.20 -19.61
CA GLN A 155 -45.03 -2.01 -19.60
C GLN A 155 -45.59 -1.65 -20.98
N GLN A 156 -44.79 -1.81 -22.04
CA GLN A 156 -45.28 -1.64 -23.40
C GLN A 156 -46.33 -2.70 -23.78
N ARG A 157 -46.19 -3.95 -23.32
CA ARG A 157 -47.18 -5.00 -23.56
C ARG A 157 -48.49 -4.74 -22.82
N GLU A 158 -48.42 -4.27 -21.57
CA GLU A 158 -49.61 -3.89 -20.78
C GLU A 158 -50.34 -2.68 -21.38
N MET A 159 -49.61 -1.64 -21.81
CA MET A 159 -50.21 -0.48 -22.50
C MET A 159 -50.86 -0.83 -23.84
N VAL A 160 -50.40 -1.87 -24.54
CA VAL A 160 -51.01 -2.36 -25.77
C VAL A 160 -52.21 -3.27 -25.48
N ALA A 161 -52.20 -3.99 -24.35
CA ALA A 161 -53.33 -4.82 -23.91
C ALA A 161 -54.53 -3.97 -23.43
N ASP A 162 -54.31 -2.90 -22.69
CA ASP A 162 -55.37 -2.01 -22.17
C ASP A 162 -56.05 -1.16 -23.26
N GLN A 163 -55.43 -1.00 -24.44
CA GLN A 163 -56.06 -0.31 -25.58
C GLN A 163 -57.10 -1.19 -26.32
N SER A 164 -57.26 -2.45 -25.93
CA SER A 164 -58.23 -3.38 -26.54
C SER A 164 -59.54 -3.56 -25.74
N GLY A 165 -59.67 -2.86 -24.61
CA GLY A 165 -60.81 -2.99 -23.69
C GLY A 165 -61.60 -1.70 -23.50
N ASP A 166 -62.67 -1.57 -24.28
CA ASP A 166 -63.91 -0.82 -24.00
C ASP A 166 -63.86 0.71 -23.76
N SER A 167 -64.65 1.39 -24.56
CA SER A 167 -64.95 2.82 -24.46
C SER A 167 -65.75 3.13 -23.19
N SER A 168 -65.18 3.88 -22.25
CA SER A 168 -65.98 4.57 -21.24
C SER A 168 -65.43 5.97 -20.98
N LEU A 169 -66.29 6.95 -21.25
CA LEU A 169 -66.07 8.37 -21.04
C LEU A 169 -65.96 8.67 -19.54
N GLU A 170 -64.99 9.54 -19.20
CA GLU A 170 -64.67 10.18 -17.91
C GLU A 170 -63.44 9.64 -17.17
N SER A 171 -62.30 10.34 -17.34
CA SER A 171 -61.26 10.72 -16.33
C SER A 171 -59.97 11.18 -17.03
N PRO A 172 -59.02 11.84 -16.32
CA PRO A 172 -58.76 13.28 -16.25
C PRO A 172 -57.77 13.83 -17.33
N LEU A 173 -57.83 15.15 -17.50
CA LEU A 173 -57.12 16.05 -18.44
C LEU A 173 -55.58 16.09 -18.39
N LEU A 174 -54.89 14.95 -18.24
CA LEU A 174 -53.43 14.85 -18.31
C LEU A 174 -52.91 13.83 -19.34
N HIS A 175 -53.77 13.32 -20.22
CA HIS A 175 -53.34 12.64 -21.44
C HIS A 175 -53.05 13.68 -22.53
N GLN A 176 -52.02 14.50 -22.31
CA GLN A 176 -51.39 15.18 -23.44
C GLN A 176 -50.53 14.13 -24.15
N GLU A 177 -51.07 13.68 -25.28
CA GLU A 177 -50.43 12.82 -26.28
C GLU A 177 -48.92 13.05 -26.37
N MET A 178 -48.14 12.23 -25.68
CA MET A 178 -46.77 11.94 -26.11
C MET A 178 -46.87 10.87 -27.19
N VAL A 179 -47.26 11.27 -28.39
CA VAL A 179 -46.80 10.59 -29.59
C VAL A 179 -45.28 10.69 -29.54
N ILE A 180 -44.63 9.59 -29.14
CA ILE A 180 -43.18 9.49 -29.20
C ILE A 180 -42.83 9.45 -30.69
N ASP A 181 -42.62 10.62 -31.27
CA ASP A 181 -41.91 10.77 -32.54
C ASP A 181 -40.60 9.95 -32.46
N PRO A 182 -40.40 8.92 -33.30
CA PRO A 182 -39.13 8.18 -33.32
C PRO A 182 -37.96 9.06 -33.78
N SER A 183 -38.23 10.26 -34.30
CA SER A 183 -37.26 11.30 -34.64
C SER A 183 -36.79 12.14 -33.44
N LYS A 184 -37.45 12.06 -32.28
CA LYS A 184 -37.06 12.71 -31.01
C LYS A 184 -36.47 11.68 -30.04
N GLN A 185 -35.49 10.89 -30.50
CA GLN A 185 -34.69 10.06 -29.60
C GLN A 185 -33.99 10.96 -28.59
N VAL A 186 -34.51 10.98 -27.36
CA VAL A 186 -33.84 11.62 -26.23
C VAL A 186 -32.58 10.81 -25.96
N LYS A 187 -31.42 11.32 -26.37
CA LYS A 187 -30.13 10.75 -25.99
C LYS A 187 -29.94 10.95 -24.49
N LEU A 188 -29.93 9.83 -23.77
CA LEU A 188 -29.57 9.79 -22.36
C LEU A 188 -28.08 9.48 -22.26
N GLY A 189 -27.35 10.31 -21.52
CA GLY A 189 -26.01 9.97 -21.07
C GLY A 189 -26.10 9.07 -19.84
N SER A 190 -25.24 8.06 -19.77
CA SER A 190 -25.12 7.19 -18.61
C SER A 190 -23.71 7.25 -18.03
N LEU A 191 -23.58 7.48 -16.73
CA LEU A 191 -22.32 7.36 -16.00
C LEU A 191 -22.49 6.29 -14.94
N ILE A 192 -21.51 5.40 -14.86
CA ILE A 192 -21.52 4.28 -13.94
C ILE A 192 -20.21 4.30 -13.16
N GLY A 193 -20.30 4.14 -11.85
CA GLY A 193 -19.12 4.13 -10.98
C GLY A 193 -19.38 3.45 -9.65
N LEU A 194 -18.29 3.04 -9.00
CA LEU A 194 -18.30 2.53 -7.64
C LEU A 194 -17.90 3.66 -6.68
N VAL A 195 -18.62 3.78 -5.56
CA VAL A 195 -18.32 4.77 -4.52
C VAL A 195 -18.34 4.09 -3.15
N PRO A 196 -17.37 4.39 -2.26
CA PRO A 196 -17.36 3.89 -0.88
C PRO A 196 -18.63 4.28 -0.12
N LYS A 197 -19.16 3.35 0.67
CA LYS A 197 -20.39 3.54 1.48
C LYS A 197 -20.38 4.78 2.35
N GLN A 198 -19.23 5.17 2.88
CA GLN A 198 -19.10 6.36 3.73
C GLN A 198 -19.32 7.66 2.95
N LYS A 199 -19.03 7.65 1.64
CA LYS A 199 -19.14 8.82 0.75
C LYS A 199 -20.42 8.82 -0.09
N ALA A 200 -21.13 7.69 -0.17
CA ALA A 200 -22.42 7.51 -0.83
C ALA A 200 -23.39 8.69 -0.65
N MET A 201 -23.75 8.99 0.61
CA MET A 201 -24.73 10.05 0.94
C MET A 201 -24.25 11.47 0.59
N ALA A 202 -22.93 11.70 0.56
CA ALA A 202 -22.38 12.99 0.16
C ALA A 202 -22.40 13.14 -1.37
N PHE A 203 -22.04 12.06 -2.08
CA PHE A 203 -22.02 12.00 -3.53
C PHE A 203 -23.41 12.21 -4.13
N GLU A 204 -24.44 11.53 -3.63
CA GLU A 204 -25.83 11.72 -4.04
C GLU A 204 -26.29 13.17 -3.89
N ARG A 205 -25.98 13.80 -2.75
CA ARG A 205 -26.33 15.20 -2.49
C ARG A 205 -25.65 16.17 -3.46
N ILE A 206 -24.40 15.91 -3.82
CA ILE A 206 -23.66 16.72 -4.79
C ILE A 206 -24.29 16.57 -6.18
N LEU A 207 -24.54 15.34 -6.61
CA LEU A 207 -25.13 15.05 -7.91
C LEU A 207 -26.53 15.63 -8.07
N TYR A 208 -27.38 15.51 -7.04
CA TYR A 208 -28.73 16.08 -7.05
C TYR A 208 -28.69 17.61 -7.22
N ARG A 209 -27.77 18.29 -6.52
CA ARG A 209 -27.58 19.74 -6.64
C ARG A 209 -27.04 20.14 -8.01
N ALA A 210 -26.05 19.43 -8.52
CA ALA A 210 -25.43 19.71 -9.82
C ALA A 210 -26.44 19.54 -10.98
N THR A 211 -27.24 18.47 -10.93
CA THR A 211 -28.24 18.16 -11.96
C THR A 211 -29.56 18.91 -11.77
N ARG A 212 -29.67 19.75 -10.73
CA ARG A 212 -30.90 20.46 -10.33
C ARG A 212 -32.12 19.53 -10.24
N GLY A 213 -31.90 18.31 -9.74
CA GLY A 213 -32.92 17.28 -9.62
C GLY A 213 -33.28 16.54 -10.92
N ASN A 214 -32.64 16.82 -12.06
CA ASN A 214 -32.88 16.13 -13.34
C ASN A 214 -31.96 14.91 -13.50
N MET A 215 -31.97 14.02 -12.52
CA MET A 215 -31.14 12.83 -12.50
C MET A 215 -31.96 11.63 -12.06
N LEU A 216 -31.83 10.52 -12.79
CA LEU A 216 -32.27 9.23 -12.31
C LEU A 216 -31.05 8.50 -11.73
N LEU A 217 -31.03 8.38 -10.41
CA LEU A 217 -30.00 7.66 -9.67
C LEU A 217 -30.51 6.28 -9.26
N ARG A 218 -29.76 5.25 -9.60
CA ARG A 218 -29.95 3.91 -9.06
C ARG A 218 -28.69 3.50 -8.32
N GLN A 219 -28.87 3.00 -7.09
CA GLN A 219 -27.79 2.53 -6.24
C GLN A 219 -28.04 1.08 -5.84
N GLU A 220 -27.01 0.25 -5.93
CA GLU A 220 -27.02 -1.14 -5.47
C GLU A 220 -25.76 -1.39 -4.63
N SER A 221 -25.91 -2.09 -3.51
CA SER A 221 -24.78 -2.46 -2.66
C SER A 221 -24.05 -3.66 -3.24
N VAL A 222 -22.74 -3.56 -3.36
CA VAL A 222 -21.83 -4.65 -3.73
C VAL A 222 -21.28 -5.24 -2.43
N ASP A 223 -21.57 -6.53 -2.19
CA ASP A 223 -21.14 -7.24 -0.98
C ASP A 223 -19.73 -7.84 -1.09
N GLU A 224 -19.08 -7.72 -2.24
CA GLU A 224 -17.70 -8.18 -2.44
C GLU A 224 -16.70 -7.25 -1.75
N SER A 225 -15.81 -7.83 -0.95
CA SER A 225 -14.72 -7.10 -0.29
C SER A 225 -13.62 -6.84 -1.30
N ILE A 226 -13.61 -5.64 -1.86
CA ILE A 226 -12.56 -5.19 -2.78
C ILE A 226 -11.47 -4.51 -1.97
N ILE A 227 -10.23 -4.92 -2.18
CA ILE A 227 -9.05 -4.33 -1.55
C ILE A 227 -8.84 -2.94 -2.16
N ASP A 228 -8.80 -1.90 -1.32
CA ASP A 228 -8.61 -0.53 -1.79
C ASP A 228 -7.29 -0.43 -2.60
N PRO A 229 -7.33 0.03 -3.86
CA PRO A 229 -6.14 0.20 -4.70
C PRO A 229 -5.10 1.15 -4.08
N GLN A 230 -5.49 2.05 -3.18
CA GLN A 230 -4.55 3.00 -2.55
C GLN A 230 -3.98 2.50 -1.22
N SER A 231 -4.83 1.93 -0.35
CA SER A 231 -4.43 1.49 0.99
C SER A 231 -3.75 0.12 1.01
N GLY A 232 -4.13 -0.82 0.12
CA GLY A 232 -3.61 -2.19 0.14
C GLY A 232 -3.98 -3.00 1.39
N GLU A 233 -4.75 -2.40 2.30
CA GLU A 233 -5.40 -3.10 3.41
C GLU A 233 -6.66 -3.79 2.88
N GLU A 234 -7.00 -4.96 3.45
CA GLU A 234 -8.32 -5.57 3.31
C GLU A 234 -9.38 -4.67 3.97
N GLY A 235 -9.65 -3.54 3.33
CA GLY A 235 -10.78 -2.70 3.63
C GLY A 235 -12.02 -3.53 3.33
N ARG A 236 -12.67 -4.03 4.37
CA ARG A 236 -14.05 -4.55 4.29
C ARG A 236 -15.02 -3.41 4.05
N GLU A 237 -14.78 -2.61 3.02
CA GLU A 237 -15.61 -1.48 2.66
C GLU A 237 -16.60 -1.93 1.60
N LYS A 238 -17.87 -2.05 2.00
CA LYS A 238 -18.95 -2.28 1.05
C LYS A 238 -19.02 -1.09 0.09
N LEU A 239 -18.95 -1.37 -1.21
CA LEU A 239 -19.05 -0.35 -2.26
C LEU A 239 -20.50 -0.27 -2.75
N PHE A 240 -20.91 0.91 -3.23
CA PHE A 240 -22.17 1.06 -3.95
C PHE A 240 -21.89 1.28 -5.43
N CYS A 241 -22.60 0.54 -6.28
CA CYS A 241 -22.69 0.82 -7.71
C CYS A 241 -23.73 1.91 -7.93
N TYR A 242 -23.33 2.99 -8.62
CA TYR A 242 -24.21 4.08 -9.00
C TYR A 242 -24.37 4.11 -10.52
N ILE A 243 -25.62 4.09 -10.99
CA ILE A 243 -25.96 4.34 -12.40
C ILE A 243 -26.71 5.66 -12.45
N LEU A 244 -26.11 6.62 -13.16
CA LEU A 244 -26.61 7.97 -13.36
C LEU A 244 -27.13 8.09 -14.78
N LEU A 245 -28.42 8.36 -14.95
CA LEU A 245 -29.00 8.67 -16.25
C LEU A 245 -29.43 10.14 -16.27
N TRP A 246 -28.96 10.89 -17.28
CA TRP A 246 -29.36 12.28 -17.52
C TRP A 246 -29.65 12.52 -18.99
N ARG A 247 -30.41 13.57 -19.28
CA ARG A 247 -30.69 14.02 -20.64
C ARG A 247 -29.59 14.97 -21.13
N GLU A 248 -28.94 14.65 -22.23
CA GLU A 248 -27.78 15.40 -22.75
C GLU A 248 -28.09 16.89 -23.01
N SER A 249 -29.34 17.24 -23.33
CA SER A 249 -29.72 18.60 -23.75
C SER A 249 -29.72 19.67 -22.65
N LYS A 250 -29.26 19.39 -21.42
CA LYS A 250 -29.25 20.36 -20.31
C LYS A 250 -27.89 20.51 -19.60
N ILE A 251 -26.85 19.79 -20.00
CA ILE A 251 -25.52 19.92 -19.37
C ILE A 251 -24.62 20.95 -20.08
N GLN A 252 -24.88 21.27 -21.35
CA GLN A 252 -24.11 22.30 -22.09
C GLN A 252 -24.18 23.71 -21.49
N ASP A 253 -25.16 24.00 -20.63
CA ASP A 253 -25.26 25.31 -19.96
C ASP A 253 -24.34 25.43 -18.72
N SER A 254 -23.51 24.42 -18.43
CA SER A 254 -22.64 24.38 -17.24
C SER A 254 -21.13 24.53 -17.50
N GLU A 255 -20.70 24.62 -18.77
CA GLU A 255 -19.30 24.91 -19.14
C GLU A 255 -19.00 26.42 -19.31
N ASN A 256 -20.01 27.29 -19.18
CA ASN A 256 -19.83 28.74 -19.20
C ASN A 256 -20.25 29.36 -17.85
N LEU A 257 -19.47 29.09 -16.79
CA LEU A 257 -19.38 29.95 -15.61
C LEU A 257 -18.06 29.74 -14.87
#